data_AF-A0A2N1Y3A3-F1
#
_entry.id   AF-A0A2N1Y3A3-F1
#
_cell.length_a   1.000
_cell.length_b   1.000
_cell.length_c   1.000
_cell.angle_alpha   90.00
_cell.angle_beta   90.00
_cell.angle_gamma   90.00
#
_symmetry.space_group_name_H-M   'P 1'
#
loop_
_entity.id
_entity.type
_entity.pdbx_description
1 polymer ?
#
loop_
_entity_poly.entity_id
_entity_poly.type
_entity_poly.pdbx_seq_one_letter_code
_entity_poly.pdbx_strand_id
1 'polypeptide(L)'
;MTHESNLHDGALFLNRELSQLEFNARVLAQATDANMPLLERLRYLCISSTNLDEFFEIRVAAVRHQLEYGGALGPDGLSPTTAMIRIHERTRALVAEQYQHWNEVLRPALADSGIRILQREGWTARQKRWLCGYFRDEILPVLSPLGLDPAHPFPRILNKSLNIIVVLQGKDAFGRAGHMAVVRAPR
;
A
#
# COMPACT_ATOMS: atom_id res chain seq x y z
N MET A 1 -31.33 8.16 42.85
CA MET A 1 -29.89 7.83 42.82
C MET A 1 -29.43 7.94 41.38
N THR A 2 -28.84 9.07 41.02
CA THR A 2 -28.14 9.22 39.73
C THR A 2 -26.88 8.38 39.81
N HIS A 3 -26.77 7.32 39.01
CA HIS A 3 -25.49 6.68 38.76
C HIS A 3 -24.59 7.75 38.12
N GLU A 4 -23.64 8.30 38.88
CA GLU A 4 -22.54 9.05 38.29
C GLU A 4 -21.72 8.06 37.47
N SER A 5 -21.88 8.09 36.15
CA SER A 5 -21.04 7.34 35.23
C SER A 5 -19.60 7.79 35.42
N ASN A 6 -18.71 6.86 35.75
CA ASN A 6 -17.29 7.14 35.86
C ASN A 6 -16.73 7.50 34.47
N LEU A 7 -16.52 8.80 34.22
CA LEU A 7 -16.02 9.32 32.94
C LEU A 7 -14.57 8.91 32.62
N HIS A 8 -13.88 8.24 33.56
CA HIS A 8 -12.55 7.68 33.35
C HIS A 8 -12.57 6.20 32.94
N ASP A 9 -13.75 5.60 32.78
CA ASP A 9 -13.84 4.24 32.26
C ASP A 9 -13.47 4.21 30.77
N GLY A 10 -12.37 3.51 30.45
CA GLY A 10 -11.89 3.35 29.09
C GLY A 10 -12.90 2.67 28.15
N ALA A 11 -13.83 1.87 28.69
CA ALA A 11 -14.89 1.24 27.90
C ALA A 11 -15.87 2.25 27.27
N LEU A 12 -15.88 3.51 27.75
CA LEU A 12 -16.69 4.58 27.18
C LEU A 12 -16.09 5.20 25.92
N PHE A 13 -14.82 4.88 25.59
CA PHE A 13 -14.10 5.51 24.50
C PHE A 13 -13.74 4.51 23.40
N LEU A 14 -13.81 4.97 22.15
CA LEU A 14 -13.27 4.25 21.01
C LEU A 14 -11.79 4.60 20.84
N ASN A 15 -10.99 3.60 20.47
CA ASN A 15 -9.62 3.86 20.06
C ASN A 15 -9.60 4.78 18.84
N ARG A 16 -8.83 5.87 18.91
CA ARG A 16 -8.73 6.87 17.85
C ARG A 16 -8.28 6.27 16.51
N GLU A 17 -7.26 5.43 16.54
CA GLU A 17 -6.64 4.92 15.32
C GLU A 17 -7.49 3.84 14.66
N LEU A 18 -8.11 2.97 15.47
CA LEU A 18 -9.12 2.03 14.97
C LEU A 18 -10.34 2.77 14.39
N SER A 19 -10.77 3.87 15.02
CA SER A 19 -11.87 4.70 14.49
C SER A 19 -11.52 5.30 13.13
N GLN A 20 -10.27 5.70 12.91
CA GLN A 20 -9.81 6.18 11.61
C GLN A 20 -9.77 5.07 10.55
N LEU A 21 -9.42 3.83 10.94
CA LEU A 21 -9.54 2.68 10.05
C LEU A 21 -11.00 2.37 9.69
N GLU A 22 -11.95 2.49 10.62
CA GLU A 22 -13.37 2.33 10.31
C GLU A 22 -13.92 3.45 9.43
N PHE A 23 -13.41 4.68 9.57
CA PHE A 23 -13.68 5.73 8.59
C PHE A 23 -13.20 5.32 7.19
N ASN A 24 -11.98 4.80 7.07
CA ASN A 24 -11.46 4.33 5.79
C ASN A 24 -12.25 3.14 5.22
N ALA A 25 -12.75 2.25 6.10
CA ALA A 25 -13.65 1.18 5.71
C ALA A 25 -14.95 1.71 5.06
N ARG A 26 -15.51 2.80 5.59
CA ARG A 26 -16.68 3.45 4.98
C ARG A 26 -16.37 4.12 3.64
N VAL A 27 -15.16 4.64 3.45
CA VAL A 27 -14.70 5.12 2.14
C VAL A 27 -14.58 3.96 1.15
N LEU A 28 -14.01 2.83 1.56
CA LEU A 28 -13.96 1.61 0.74
C LEU A 28 -15.36 1.09 0.38
N ALA A 29 -16.33 1.18 1.30
CA ALA A 29 -17.72 0.80 1.04
C ALA A 29 -18.37 1.61 -0.09
N GLN A 30 -17.90 2.84 -0.37
CA GLN A 30 -18.36 3.58 -1.56
C GLN A 30 -17.87 2.94 -2.87
N ALA A 31 -16.70 2.30 -2.85
CA ALA A 31 -16.21 1.55 -4.02
C ALA A 31 -17.06 0.31 -4.31
N THR A 32 -17.72 -0.26 -3.30
CA THR A 32 -18.52 -1.48 -3.44
C THR A 32 -19.98 -1.20 -3.82
N ASP A 33 -20.48 0.02 -3.64
CA ASP A 33 -21.85 0.42 -3.97
C ASP A 33 -22.13 0.32 -5.49
N ALA A 34 -23.05 -0.56 -5.87
CA ALA A 34 -23.44 -0.77 -7.26
C ALA A 34 -24.24 0.40 -7.86
N ASN A 35 -24.79 1.29 -7.03
CA ASN A 35 -25.49 2.49 -7.49
C ASN A 35 -24.52 3.60 -7.93
N MET A 36 -23.23 3.49 -7.59
CA MET A 36 -22.22 4.43 -8.03
C MET A 36 -21.71 4.11 -9.44
N PRO A 37 -21.44 5.13 -10.29
CA PRO A 37 -20.78 4.93 -11.57
C PRO A 37 -19.45 4.19 -11.41
N LEU A 38 -19.12 3.31 -12.36
CA LEU A 38 -17.96 2.42 -12.28
C LEU A 38 -16.64 3.14 -12.03
N LEU A 39 -16.42 4.29 -12.68
CA LEU A 39 -15.19 5.06 -12.50
C LEU A 39 -15.15 5.80 -11.15
N GLU A 40 -16.30 6.18 -10.60
CA GLU A 40 -16.36 6.74 -9.24
C GLU A 40 -16.07 5.66 -8.20
N ARG A 41 -16.53 4.42 -8.41
CA ARG A 41 -16.16 3.29 -7.56
C ARG A 41 -14.66 3.03 -7.57
N LEU A 42 -14.04 3.05 -8.76
CA LEU A 42 -12.58 2.97 -8.89
C LEU A 42 -11.88 4.13 -8.16
N ARG A 43 -12.42 5.34 -8.26
CA ARG A 43 -11.90 6.51 -7.56
C ARG A 43 -11.93 6.33 -6.04
N TYR A 44 -13.04 5.84 -5.48
CA TYR A 44 -13.15 5.56 -4.05
C TYR A 44 -12.18 4.48 -3.58
N LEU A 45 -11.94 3.44 -4.41
CA LEU A 45 -10.89 2.47 -4.13
C LEU A 45 -9.52 3.16 -3.99
N CYS A 46 -9.14 4.01 -4.95
CA CYS A 46 -7.88 4.77 -4.92
C CYS A 46 -7.79 5.75 -3.72
N ILE A 47 -8.90 6.40 -3.36
CA ILE A 47 -8.96 7.27 -2.18
C ILE A 47 -8.72 6.44 -0.91
N SER A 48 -9.33 5.26 -0.79
CA SER A 48 -9.15 4.38 0.37
C SER A 48 -7.69 3.91 0.54
N SER A 49 -6.96 3.70 -0.57
CA SER A 49 -5.52 3.40 -0.53
C SER A 49 -4.70 4.62 -0.13
N THR A 50 -5.03 5.80 -0.66
CA THR A 50 -4.33 7.07 -0.32
C THR A 50 -4.49 7.43 1.15
N ASN A 51 -5.71 7.28 1.69
CA ASN A 51 -5.99 7.48 3.10
C ASN A 51 -5.19 6.50 3.99
N LEU A 52 -5.02 5.26 3.52
CA LEU A 52 -4.23 4.27 4.25
C LEU A 52 -2.75 4.63 4.25
N ASP A 53 -2.19 5.13 3.15
CA ASP A 53 -0.82 5.66 3.11
C ASP A 53 -0.63 6.76 4.18
N GLU A 54 -1.52 7.76 4.20
CA GLU A 54 -1.45 8.85 5.20
C GLU A 54 -1.59 8.32 6.63
N PHE A 55 -2.49 7.35 6.85
CA PHE A 55 -2.65 6.71 8.15
C PHE A 55 -1.34 6.06 8.62
N PHE A 56 -0.59 5.39 7.74
CA PHE A 56 0.71 4.81 8.11
C PHE A 56 1.78 5.86 8.36
N GLU A 57 1.82 6.90 7.52
CA GLU A 57 2.81 7.98 7.61
C GLU A 57 2.68 8.80 8.90
N ILE A 58 1.44 9.00 9.37
CA ILE A 58 1.16 9.88 10.51
C ILE A 58 0.78 9.08 11.76
N ARG A 59 -0.26 8.23 11.68
CA ARG A 59 -0.85 7.57 12.86
C ARG A 59 -0.02 6.40 13.34
N VAL A 60 0.32 5.48 12.43
CA VAL A 60 1.13 4.31 12.79
C VAL A 60 2.51 4.75 13.27
N ALA A 61 3.10 5.78 12.65
CA ALA A 61 4.34 6.39 13.12
C ALA A 61 4.24 6.88 14.58
N ALA A 62 3.15 7.55 14.95
CA ALA A 62 2.92 8.02 16.32
C ALA A 62 2.78 6.85 17.33
N VAL A 63 2.04 5.79 16.98
CA VAL A 63 1.93 4.59 17.85
C VAL A 63 3.26 3.86 17.96
N ARG A 64 4.05 3.79 16.88
CA ARG A 64 5.42 3.24 16.92
C ARG A 64 6.33 4.02 17.85
N HIS A 65 6.27 5.35 17.80
CA HIS A 65 7.03 6.20 18.72
C HIS A 65 6.62 5.93 20.18
N GLN A 66 5.31 5.77 20.45
CA GLN A 66 4.84 5.37 21.79
C GLN A 66 5.39 4.00 22.22
N LEU A 67 5.48 3.03 21.31
CA LEU A 67 6.08 1.73 21.61
C LEU A 67 7.57 1.82 21.96
N GLU A 68 8.33 2.62 21.22
CA GLU A 68 9.78 2.76 21.39
C GLU A 68 10.14 3.47 22.70
N TYR A 69 9.31 4.41 23.15
CA TYR A 69 9.59 5.25 24.33
C TYR A 69 8.68 4.97 25.55
N GLY A 70 7.91 3.88 25.54
CA GLY A 70 7.09 3.47 26.70
C GLY A 70 5.87 4.36 26.94
N GLY A 71 5.04 4.54 25.93
CA GLY A 71 3.82 5.34 25.98
C GLY A 71 2.76 4.80 26.96
N ALA A 72 2.01 5.71 27.56
CA ALA A 72 0.92 5.38 28.47
C ALA A 72 -0.27 4.72 27.75
N LEU A 73 -1.21 4.18 28.53
CA LEU A 73 -2.49 3.70 28.02
C LEU A 73 -3.26 4.86 27.37
N GLY A 74 -3.95 4.55 26.26
CA GLY A 74 -4.89 5.49 25.67
C GLY A 74 -6.11 5.74 26.56
N PRO A 75 -6.93 6.77 26.26
CA PRO A 75 -8.20 7.02 26.96
C PRO A 75 -9.17 5.84 26.91
N ASP A 76 -9.05 4.99 25.88
CA ASP A 76 -9.78 3.74 25.67
C ASP A 76 -9.20 2.55 26.46
N GLY A 77 -8.17 2.77 27.27
CA GLY A 77 -7.52 1.75 28.10
C GLY A 77 -6.61 0.78 27.33
N LEU A 78 -6.45 0.94 26.01
CA LEU A 78 -5.55 0.10 25.24
C LEU A 78 -4.08 0.51 25.40
N SER A 79 -3.21 -0.48 25.55
CA SER A 79 -1.77 -0.28 25.45
C SER A 79 -1.34 -0.05 23.99
N PRO A 80 -0.25 0.70 23.74
CA PRO A 80 0.28 0.89 22.38
C PRO A 80 0.54 -0.43 21.64
N THR A 81 0.98 -1.48 22.35
CA THR A 81 1.20 -2.82 21.78
C THR A 81 -0.10 -3.44 21.30
N THR A 82 -1.15 -3.39 22.13
CA THR A 82 -2.47 -3.93 21.78
C THR A 82 -3.08 -3.14 20.62
N ALA A 83 -2.95 -1.81 20.63
CA ALA A 83 -3.40 -0.95 19.54
C ALA A 83 -2.70 -1.31 18.22
N MET A 84 -1.36 -1.48 18.22
CA MET A 84 -0.59 -1.84 17.03
C MET A 84 -1.01 -3.20 16.45
N ILE A 85 -1.26 -4.20 17.29
CA ILE A 85 -1.74 -5.52 16.84
C ILE A 85 -3.11 -5.37 16.15
N ARG A 86 -4.06 -4.68 16.78
CA ARG A 86 -5.40 -4.47 16.22
C ARG A 86 -5.37 -3.64 14.92
N ILE A 87 -4.51 -2.61 14.86
CA ILE A 87 -4.27 -1.82 13.65
C ILE A 87 -3.77 -2.71 12.52
N HIS A 88 -2.79 -3.58 12.80
CA HIS A 88 -2.25 -4.51 11.80
C HIS A 88 -3.33 -5.46 11.27
N GLU A 89 -4.10 -6.09 12.16
CA GLU A 89 -5.17 -7.02 11.81
C GLU A 89 -6.25 -6.34 10.95
N ARG A 90 -6.73 -5.16 11.37
CA ARG A 90 -7.79 -4.44 10.65
C ARG A 90 -7.30 -3.90 9.31
N THR A 91 -6.08 -3.38 9.25
CA THR A 91 -5.46 -2.94 8.00
C THR A 91 -5.36 -4.09 7.01
N ARG A 92 -4.88 -5.27 7.45
CA ARG A 92 -4.74 -6.43 6.58
C ARG A 92 -6.09 -6.86 6.00
N ALA A 93 -7.16 -6.82 6.79
CA ALA A 93 -8.51 -7.07 6.32
C ALA A 93 -8.94 -6.06 5.24
N LEU A 94 -8.76 -4.75 5.50
CA LEU A 94 -9.12 -3.70 4.53
C LEU A 94 -8.35 -3.82 3.20
N VAL A 95 -7.06 -4.12 3.26
CA VAL A 95 -6.24 -4.34 2.05
C VAL A 95 -6.72 -5.58 1.30
N ALA A 96 -7.05 -6.67 2.00
CA ALA A 96 -7.61 -7.87 1.37
C ALA A 96 -8.94 -7.56 0.65
N GLU A 97 -9.84 -6.80 1.30
CA GLU A 97 -11.10 -6.34 0.71
C GLU A 97 -10.86 -5.49 -0.55
N GLN A 98 -9.88 -4.56 -0.52
CA GLN A 98 -9.50 -3.76 -1.68
C GLN A 98 -9.06 -4.63 -2.87
N TYR A 99 -8.16 -5.59 -2.64
CA TYR A 99 -7.66 -6.47 -3.69
C TYR A 99 -8.74 -7.40 -4.23
N GLN A 100 -9.59 -7.95 -3.35
CA GLN A 100 -10.69 -8.79 -3.76
C GLN A 100 -11.64 -8.00 -4.67
N HIS A 101 -12.09 -6.84 -4.23
CA HIS A 101 -13.02 -6.00 -4.99
C HIS A 101 -12.42 -5.52 -6.31
N TRP A 102 -11.13 -5.16 -6.32
CA TRP A 102 -10.41 -4.82 -7.54
C TRP A 102 -10.42 -5.96 -8.55
N ASN A 103 -10.02 -7.17 -8.13
CA ASN A 103 -9.79 -8.29 -9.02
C ASN A 103 -11.09 -8.97 -9.47
N GLU A 104 -12.07 -9.10 -8.57
CA GLU A 104 -13.28 -9.88 -8.81
C GLU A 104 -14.43 -9.04 -9.35
N VAL A 105 -14.44 -7.72 -9.11
CA VAL A 105 -15.57 -6.84 -9.47
C VAL A 105 -15.16 -5.71 -10.42
N LEU A 106 -14.24 -4.83 -10.00
CA LEU A 106 -13.95 -3.62 -10.77
C LEU A 106 -13.20 -3.92 -12.06
N ARG A 107 -12.14 -4.74 -12.01
CA ARG A 107 -11.35 -5.07 -13.20
C ARG A 107 -12.17 -5.79 -14.28
N PRO A 108 -13.03 -6.79 -13.97
CA PRO A 108 -13.95 -7.36 -14.95
C PRO A 108 -14.96 -6.34 -15.51
N ALA A 109 -15.63 -5.56 -14.66
CA ALA A 109 -16.62 -4.58 -15.10
C ALA A 109 -16.02 -3.48 -16.00
N LEU A 110 -14.77 -3.07 -15.74
CA LEU A 110 -14.01 -2.17 -16.60
C LEU A 110 -13.78 -2.81 -17.97
N ALA A 111 -13.39 -4.09 -18.00
CA ALA A 111 -13.13 -4.81 -19.25
C ALA A 111 -14.39 -4.95 -20.12
N ASP A 112 -15.54 -5.21 -19.50
CA ASP A 112 -16.84 -5.27 -20.17
C ASP A 112 -17.25 -3.90 -20.75
N SER A 113 -16.84 -2.83 -20.07
CA SER A 113 -17.00 -1.45 -20.53
C SER A 113 -15.90 -0.99 -21.51
N GLY A 114 -15.03 -1.91 -21.96
CA GLY A 114 -13.96 -1.65 -22.94
C GLY A 114 -12.64 -1.12 -22.36
N ILE A 115 -12.53 -0.95 -21.04
CA ILE A 115 -11.31 -0.50 -20.35
C ILE A 115 -10.56 -1.74 -19.83
N ARG A 116 -9.46 -2.11 -20.48
CA ARG A 116 -8.73 -3.35 -20.17
C ARG A 116 -7.34 -3.07 -19.61
N ILE A 117 -7.04 -3.68 -18.45
CA ILE A 117 -5.70 -3.73 -17.88
C ILE A 117 -5.09 -5.09 -18.24
N LEU A 118 -4.21 -5.07 -19.23
CA LEU A 118 -3.64 -6.28 -19.83
C LEU A 118 -2.41 -6.75 -19.06
N GLN A 119 -2.42 -8.01 -18.66
CA GLN A 119 -1.24 -8.70 -18.13
C GLN A 119 -0.36 -9.19 -19.28
N ARG A 120 0.89 -9.51 -18.97
CA ARG A 120 1.94 -9.89 -19.94
C ARG A 120 1.50 -11.04 -20.86
N GLU A 121 0.75 -11.98 -20.30
CA GLU A 121 0.24 -13.17 -20.97
C GLU A 121 -0.80 -12.83 -22.05
N GLY A 122 -1.47 -11.68 -21.92
CA GLY A 122 -2.50 -11.21 -22.85
C GLY A 122 -1.97 -10.30 -23.97
N TRP A 123 -0.66 -10.08 -24.07
CA TRP A 123 -0.10 -9.18 -25.08
C TRP A 123 0.00 -9.83 -26.46
N THR A 124 -0.52 -9.14 -27.47
CA THR A 124 -0.31 -9.49 -28.88
C THR A 124 1.14 -9.22 -29.32
N ALA A 125 1.58 -9.87 -30.40
CA ALA A 125 2.90 -9.60 -31.00
C ALA A 125 3.08 -8.13 -31.42
N ARG A 126 1.99 -7.43 -31.79
CA ARG A 126 2.01 -5.99 -32.10
C ARG A 126 2.24 -5.17 -30.83
N GLN A 127 1.49 -5.43 -29.76
CA GLN A 127 1.65 -4.73 -28.48
C GLN A 127 3.04 -4.96 -27.89
N LYS A 128 3.56 -6.20 -27.94
CA LYS A 128 4.91 -6.51 -27.47
C LYS A 128 5.98 -5.70 -28.22
N ARG A 129 5.89 -5.65 -29.57
CA ARG A 129 6.82 -4.84 -30.38
C ARG A 129 6.74 -3.36 -30.04
N TRP A 130 5.54 -2.82 -29.88
CA TRP A 130 5.35 -1.43 -29.49
C TRP A 130 5.93 -1.15 -28.10
N LEU A 131 5.62 -1.99 -27.11
CA LEU A 131 6.15 -1.87 -25.73
C LEU A 131 7.67 -1.97 -25.69
N CYS A 132 8.29 -2.84 -26.50
CA CYS A 132 9.76 -2.91 -26.58
C CYS A 132 10.37 -1.62 -27.15
N GLY A 133 9.74 -1.03 -28.18
CA GLY A 133 10.16 0.27 -28.72
C GLY A 133 10.01 1.37 -27.67
N TYR A 134 8.81 1.52 -27.10
CA TYR A 134 8.53 2.50 -26.05
C TYR A 134 9.48 2.35 -24.84
N PHE A 135 9.73 1.12 -24.39
CA PHE A 135 10.67 0.88 -23.30
C PHE A 135 12.08 1.37 -23.67
N ARG A 136 12.60 1.02 -24.86
CA ARG A 136 13.96 1.40 -25.26
C ARG A 136 14.08 2.91 -25.48
N ASP A 137 13.07 3.52 -26.07
CA ASP A 137 13.14 4.89 -26.58
C ASP A 137 12.72 5.93 -25.50
N GLU A 138 11.80 5.58 -24.59
CA GLU A 138 11.25 6.49 -23.58
C GLU A 138 11.60 6.12 -22.13
N ILE A 139 11.60 4.83 -21.78
CA ILE A 139 11.79 4.39 -20.38
C ILE A 139 13.27 4.19 -20.05
N LEU A 140 13.98 3.40 -20.86
CA LEU A 140 15.38 3.02 -20.63
C LEU A 140 16.33 4.21 -20.46
N PRO A 141 16.22 5.32 -21.23
CA PRO A 141 17.12 6.46 -21.08
C PRO A 141 17.02 7.15 -19.73
N VAL A 142 15.87 7.05 -19.06
CA VAL A 142 15.63 7.66 -17.73
C VAL A 142 15.76 6.66 -16.59
N LEU A 143 16.01 5.37 -16.88
CA LEU A 143 16.31 4.38 -15.86
C LEU A 143 17.75 4.53 -15.38
N SER A 144 17.92 4.58 -14.06
CA SER A 144 19.23 4.53 -13.40
C SER A 144 19.26 3.36 -12.42
N PRO A 145 19.58 2.13 -12.88
CA PRO A 145 19.75 0.98 -12.00
C PRO A 145 20.91 1.23 -11.03
N LEU A 146 20.70 0.87 -9.76
CA LEU A 146 21.72 0.98 -8.74
C LEU A 146 22.09 -0.41 -8.22
N GLY A 147 23.36 -0.79 -8.41
CA GLY A 147 23.89 -2.03 -7.84
C GLY A 147 23.86 -1.99 -6.32
N LEU A 148 23.45 -3.10 -5.71
CA LEU A 148 23.50 -3.33 -4.28
C LEU A 148 24.64 -4.32 -3.99
N ASP A 149 25.59 -3.88 -3.20
CA ASP A 149 26.68 -4.71 -2.70
C ASP A 149 26.92 -4.46 -1.21
N PRO A 150 27.54 -5.41 -0.47
CA PRO A 150 27.78 -5.25 0.96
C PRO A 150 28.79 -4.15 1.33
N ALA A 151 29.57 -3.64 0.38
CA ALA A 151 30.62 -2.66 0.61
C ALA A 151 30.09 -1.22 0.60
N HIS A 152 28.88 -0.98 0.11
CA HIS A 152 28.24 0.34 0.08
C HIS A 152 26.93 0.37 0.89
N PRO A 153 26.57 1.52 1.50
CA PRO A 153 25.31 1.65 2.21
C PRO A 153 24.12 1.49 1.27
N PHE A 154 23.03 0.93 1.79
CA PHE A 154 21.79 0.78 1.04
C PHE A 154 21.27 2.16 0.57
N PRO A 155 20.83 2.31 -0.68
CA PRO A 155 20.38 3.58 -1.20
C PRO A 155 19.18 4.15 -0.45
N ARG A 156 19.12 5.49 -0.39
CA ARG A 156 17.93 6.18 0.11
C ARG A 156 16.78 5.96 -0.87
N ILE A 157 15.77 5.22 -0.43
CA ILE A 157 14.54 5.01 -1.18
C ILE A 157 13.61 6.18 -0.92
N LEU A 158 13.13 6.81 -1.99
CA LEU A 158 12.18 7.91 -1.86
C LEU A 158 10.81 7.38 -1.42
N ASN A 159 10.13 8.15 -0.58
CA ASN A 159 8.80 7.79 -0.11
C ASN A 159 7.79 7.72 -1.27
N LYS A 160 6.86 6.76 -1.20
CA LYS A 160 5.86 6.43 -2.24
C LYS A 160 6.44 6.18 -3.63
N SER A 161 7.73 5.87 -3.76
CA SER A 161 8.33 5.48 -5.04
C SER A 161 8.24 3.96 -5.23
N LEU A 162 7.86 3.54 -6.44
CA LEU A 162 7.89 2.12 -6.81
C LEU A 162 9.33 1.77 -7.20
N ASN A 163 9.91 0.80 -6.49
CA ASN A 163 11.25 0.30 -6.73
C ASN A 163 11.18 -1.21 -6.93
N ILE A 164 11.93 -1.69 -7.91
CA ILE A 164 12.01 -3.10 -8.28
C ILE A 164 13.41 -3.57 -7.87
N ILE A 165 13.48 -4.54 -6.96
CA ILE A 165 14.72 -5.24 -6.65
C ILE A 165 14.88 -6.39 -7.65
N VAL A 166 15.99 -6.38 -8.39
CA VAL A 166 16.33 -7.39 -9.38
C VAL A 166 17.53 -8.18 -8.86
N VAL A 167 17.36 -9.50 -8.78
CA VAL A 167 18.48 -10.42 -8.50
C VAL A 167 19.07 -10.86 -9.83
N LEU A 168 20.35 -10.55 -10.05
CA LEU A 168 21.07 -10.98 -11.25
C LEU A 168 21.66 -12.36 -11.00
N GLN A 169 21.59 -13.24 -12.01
CA GLN A 169 22.28 -14.52 -11.99
C GLN A 169 23.53 -14.44 -12.86
N GLY A 170 24.62 -15.06 -12.40
CA GLY A 170 25.88 -15.11 -13.12
C GLY A 170 27.08 -14.74 -12.24
N LYS A 171 28.22 -14.58 -12.90
CA LYS A 171 29.43 -14.02 -12.30
C LYS A 171 29.69 -12.66 -12.92
N ASP A 172 30.05 -11.67 -12.11
CA ASP A 172 30.56 -10.41 -12.64
C ASP A 172 31.94 -10.62 -13.32
N ALA A 173 32.49 -9.55 -13.90
CA ALA A 173 33.82 -9.57 -14.50
C ALA A 173 34.95 -9.96 -13.52
N PHE A 174 34.66 -10.03 -12.21
CA PHE A 174 35.58 -10.38 -11.13
C PHE A 174 35.27 -11.75 -10.49
N GLY A 175 34.36 -12.53 -11.07
CA GLY A 175 34.03 -13.88 -10.58
C GLY A 175 33.12 -13.94 -9.36
N ARG A 176 32.56 -12.81 -8.91
CA ARG A 176 31.68 -12.74 -7.73
C ARG A 176 30.27 -13.21 -8.08
N ALA A 177 29.62 -13.91 -7.14
CA ALA A 177 28.25 -14.38 -7.30
C ALA A 177 27.27 -13.20 -7.48
N GLY A 178 26.22 -13.45 -8.28
CA GLY A 178 25.27 -12.46 -8.78
C GLY A 178 24.88 -11.34 -7.83
N HIS A 179 25.00 -10.12 -8.33
CA HIS A 179 24.68 -8.89 -7.61
C HIS A 179 23.20 -8.58 -7.64
N MET A 180 22.70 -7.93 -6.60
CA MET A 180 21.36 -7.34 -6.61
C MET A 180 21.42 -5.95 -7.22
N ALA A 181 20.32 -5.49 -7.81
CA ALA A 181 20.16 -4.12 -8.25
C ALA A 181 18.78 -3.59 -7.86
N VAL A 182 18.70 -2.30 -7.56
CA VAL A 182 17.43 -1.58 -7.42
C VAL A 182 17.20 -0.77 -8.68
N VAL A 183 16.03 -0.93 -9.27
CA VAL A 183 15.55 -0.13 -10.39
C VAL A 183 14.34 0.66 -9.92
N ARG A 184 14.46 1.99 -9.93
CA ARG A 184 13.33 2.87 -9.65
C ARG A 184 12.44 2.96 -10.87
N ALA A 185 11.14 2.74 -10.71
CA ALA A 185 10.18 2.99 -11.79
C ALA A 185 10.08 4.51 -12.05
N PRO A 186 10.27 4.96 -13.29
CA PRO A 186 10.06 6.35 -13.66
C PRO A 186 8.55 6.64 -13.56
N ARG A 187 8.22 7.83 -13.03
CA ARG A 187 6.83 8.29 -12.90
C ARG A 187 6.44 9.14 -14.09
#